data_AF-A0A9R0TEB4-F1
#
_entry.id   AF-A0A9R0TEB4-F1
#
_cell.length_a   1.000
_cell.length_b   1.000
_cell.length_c   1.000
_cell.angle_alpha   90.00
_cell.angle_beta   90.00
_cell.angle_gamma   90.00
#
_symmetry.space_group_name_H-M   'P 1'
#
loop_
_entity.id
_entity.type
_entity.pdbx_description
1 polymer ?
#
loop_
_entity_poly.entity_id
_entity_poly.type
_entity_poly.pdbx_seq_one_letter_code
_entity_poly.pdbx_strand_id
1 'polypeptide(L)'
;MQPQTPELAVVVRHLASCRFAYYINIEDCRNGNVLTSGRREGVWTYQVYHLLCPERDMPFIPPLPCAEIGIYYILAEILSKEEGDGLGLSYFYLLVELAKEANKVMVRVYMLQDGAWCMLTLATSQLHYPQPRPKPVLVHNKIYMAAAQSDDIIVLDLTDSSFSTIHLPQGVEYASSEIMLSQTNDASGVYLIHVRPKEFQLCVWLHKGGNWLLVDTIYLHEMRAILGKKDHPYVRIGKVGDDAQFVFLEVSRYIFYLDIKCRTLRKVYEETDDDRCYGGVHPFMMIWPPTFPALKDNPERNRSAI
;
A
#
# COMPACT_ATOMS: atom_id res chain seq x y z
N MET A 1 -22.15 5.20 -21.81
CA MET A 1 -21.11 4.57 -22.65
C MET A 1 -20.08 3.98 -21.72
N GLN A 2 -19.78 2.69 -21.83
CA GLN A 2 -18.68 2.09 -21.05
C GLN A 2 -17.36 2.63 -21.60
N PRO A 3 -16.42 3.09 -20.76
CA PRO A 3 -15.12 3.56 -21.24
C PRO A 3 -14.39 2.41 -21.93
N GLN A 4 -13.84 2.69 -23.11
CA GLN A 4 -13.09 1.73 -23.90
C GLN A 4 -11.80 1.36 -23.16
N THR A 5 -11.48 0.07 -23.07
CA THR A 5 -10.27 -0.40 -22.37
C THR A 5 -9.01 0.15 -23.05
N PRO A 6 -8.12 0.87 -22.33
CA PRO A 6 -6.90 1.38 -22.93
C PRO A 6 -5.91 0.24 -23.24
N GLU A 7 -5.20 0.37 -24.35
CA GLU A 7 -4.13 -0.55 -24.72
C GLU A 7 -2.94 -0.41 -23.75
N LEU A 8 -2.40 -1.53 -23.24
CA LEU A 8 -1.29 -1.51 -22.27
C LEU A 8 -0.09 -0.71 -22.78
N ALA A 9 0.22 -0.80 -24.08
CA ALA A 9 1.33 -0.09 -24.69
C ALA A 9 1.15 1.44 -24.67
N VAL A 10 -0.09 1.94 -24.66
CA VAL A 10 -0.37 3.37 -24.53
C VAL A 10 -0.13 3.80 -23.08
N VAL A 11 -0.63 3.04 -22.11
CA VAL A 11 -0.44 3.32 -20.68
C VAL A 11 1.04 3.28 -20.29
N VAL A 12 1.80 2.26 -20.75
CA VAL A 12 3.24 2.14 -20.50
C VAL A 12 4.02 3.29 -21.16
N ARG A 13 3.68 3.67 -22.39
CA ARG A 13 4.29 4.84 -23.04
C ARG A 13 4.01 6.14 -22.28
N HIS A 14 2.79 6.29 -21.77
CA HIS A 14 2.42 7.45 -20.98
C HIS A 14 3.15 7.48 -19.64
N LEU A 15 3.19 6.36 -18.92
CA LEU A 15 4.00 6.18 -17.70
C LEU A 15 5.48 6.51 -17.93
N ALA A 16 6.07 6.01 -19.02
CA ALA A 16 7.46 6.31 -19.36
C ALA A 16 7.69 7.80 -19.70
N SER A 17 6.63 8.50 -20.14
CA SER A 17 6.65 9.95 -20.38
C SER A 17 6.45 10.77 -19.10
N CYS A 18 5.87 10.18 -18.05
CA CYS A 18 5.75 10.80 -16.74
C CYS A 18 7.16 10.95 -16.13
N ARG A 19 7.76 12.13 -16.33
CA ARG A 19 8.97 12.51 -15.60
C ARG A 19 8.55 13.01 -14.23
N PHE A 20 8.61 12.14 -13.24
CA PHE A 20 8.56 12.58 -11.86
C PHE A 20 9.80 13.43 -11.59
N ALA A 21 9.58 14.66 -11.10
CA ALA A 21 10.68 15.56 -10.75
C ALA A 21 11.58 14.92 -9.68
N TYR A 22 12.82 15.41 -9.57
CA TYR A 22 13.70 15.08 -8.44
C TYR A 22 12.92 15.33 -7.13
N TYR A 23 12.87 14.34 -6.23
CA TYR A 23 12.15 14.37 -4.94
C TYR A 23 10.62 14.21 -4.97
N ILE A 24 10.08 13.44 -5.91
CA ILE A 24 8.68 12.99 -5.84
C ILE A 24 8.60 11.59 -5.23
N ASN A 25 7.69 11.40 -4.26
CA ASN A 25 7.31 10.11 -3.71
C ASN A 25 5.99 9.63 -4.33
N ILE A 26 5.87 8.33 -4.57
CA ILE A 26 4.58 7.71 -4.86
C ILE A 26 3.96 7.32 -3.52
N GLU A 27 2.79 7.86 -3.21
CA GLU A 27 2.11 7.59 -1.95
C GLU A 27 1.14 6.43 -2.09
N ASP A 28 0.41 6.40 -3.20
CA ASP A 28 -0.54 5.34 -3.50
C ASP A 28 -0.72 5.14 -5.01
N CYS A 29 -1.10 3.92 -5.39
CA CYS A 29 -1.37 3.57 -6.77
C CYS A 29 -2.54 2.58 -6.84
N ARG A 30 -3.69 3.07 -7.28
CA ARG A 30 -4.94 2.29 -7.30
C ARG A 30 -5.81 2.69 -8.49
N ASN A 31 -6.36 1.71 -9.18
CA ASN A 31 -7.33 1.91 -10.27
C ASN A 31 -6.85 2.85 -11.38
N GLY A 32 -5.57 2.75 -11.73
CA GLY A 32 -4.95 3.62 -12.73
C GLY A 32 -4.66 5.05 -12.26
N ASN A 33 -4.92 5.35 -10.99
CA ASN A 33 -4.58 6.63 -10.35
C ASN A 33 -3.28 6.48 -9.57
N VAL A 34 -2.37 7.44 -9.74
CA VAL A 34 -1.12 7.51 -8.98
C VAL A 34 -1.14 8.76 -8.14
N LEU A 35 -1.21 8.60 -6.83
CA LEU A 35 -1.05 9.68 -5.87
C LEU A 35 0.45 9.87 -5.62
N THR A 36 0.89 11.09 -5.78
CA THR A 36 2.28 11.49 -5.55
C THR A 36 2.36 12.65 -4.57
N SER A 37 3.50 12.78 -3.92
CA SER A 37 3.84 13.91 -3.09
C SER A 37 5.24 14.43 -3.43
N GLY A 38 5.47 15.72 -3.23
CA GLY A 38 6.78 16.32 -3.48
C GLY A 38 6.81 17.81 -3.19
N ARG A 39 8.03 18.38 -3.20
CA ARG A 39 8.20 19.83 -3.01
C ARG A 39 8.04 20.58 -4.33
N ARG A 40 7.12 21.54 -4.34
CA ARG A 40 6.97 22.53 -5.40
C ARG A 40 7.08 23.92 -4.80
N GLU A 41 8.02 24.72 -5.29
CA GLU A 41 8.24 26.11 -4.81
C GLU A 41 8.45 26.20 -3.28
N GLY A 42 9.07 25.18 -2.68
CA GLY A 42 9.32 25.11 -1.23
C GLY A 42 8.16 24.57 -0.39
N VAL A 43 6.98 24.36 -0.99
CA VAL A 43 5.79 23.81 -0.32
C VAL A 43 5.63 22.33 -0.66
N TRP A 44 5.27 21.52 0.32
CA TRP A 44 4.92 20.12 0.10
C TRP A 44 3.53 20.02 -0.54
N THR A 45 3.44 19.38 -1.69
CA THR A 45 2.21 19.30 -2.50
C THR A 45 1.89 17.87 -2.85
N TYR A 46 0.59 17.59 -3.02
CA TYR A 46 0.07 16.28 -3.39
C TYR A 46 -0.69 16.38 -4.70
N GLN A 47 -0.53 15.37 -5.56
CA GLN A 47 -1.05 15.37 -6.92
C GLN A 47 -1.49 13.97 -7.32
N VAL A 48 -2.63 13.88 -8.01
CA VAL A 48 -3.15 12.64 -8.56
C VAL A 48 -2.97 12.63 -10.07
N TYR A 49 -2.32 11.58 -10.58
CA TYR A 49 -2.17 11.34 -12.00
C TYR A 49 -3.19 10.29 -12.46
N HIS A 50 -4.08 10.66 -13.39
CA HIS A 50 -5.05 9.77 -14.01
C HIS A 50 -4.46 9.11 -15.26
N LEU A 51 -3.66 8.05 -15.08
CA LEU A 51 -2.89 7.47 -16.18
C LEU A 51 -3.73 6.78 -17.25
N LEU A 52 -4.96 6.38 -16.91
CA LEU A 52 -5.92 5.79 -17.87
C LEU A 52 -6.75 6.84 -18.61
N CYS A 53 -6.82 8.07 -18.10
CA CYS A 53 -7.62 9.17 -18.66
C CYS A 53 -6.79 10.47 -18.60
N PRO A 54 -5.74 10.62 -19.43
CA PRO A 54 -4.86 11.78 -19.36
C PRO A 54 -5.56 13.11 -19.74
N GLU A 55 -6.70 13.03 -20.43
CA GLU A 55 -7.56 14.18 -20.74
C GLU A 55 -8.33 14.70 -19.51
N ARG A 56 -8.43 13.90 -18.44
CA ARG A 56 -8.98 14.38 -17.17
C ARG A 56 -7.97 15.34 -16.56
N ASP A 57 -8.44 16.53 -16.21
CA ASP A 57 -7.63 17.50 -15.48
C ASP A 57 -6.96 16.83 -14.28
N MET A 58 -5.69 17.17 -14.09
CA MET A 58 -4.89 16.72 -12.97
C MET A 58 -5.41 17.42 -11.70
N PRO A 59 -6.18 16.75 -10.83
CA PRO A 59 -6.73 17.42 -9.68
C PRO A 59 -5.59 17.61 -8.67
N PHE A 60 -5.34 18.86 -8.31
CA PHE A 60 -4.48 19.17 -7.18
C PHE A 60 -5.20 18.75 -5.90
N ILE A 61 -4.52 17.98 -5.06
CA ILE A 61 -4.98 17.75 -3.70
C ILE A 61 -4.73 19.06 -2.94
N PRO A 62 -5.76 19.67 -2.32
CA PRO A 62 -5.58 20.89 -1.56
C PRO A 62 -4.56 20.69 -0.43
N PRO A 63 -3.90 21.76 0.04
CA PRO A 63 -2.94 21.68 1.13
C PRO A 63 -3.50 20.89 2.32
N LEU A 64 -2.71 19.98 2.87
CA LEU A 64 -3.15 19.15 3.99
C LEU A 64 -3.40 20.02 5.23
N PRO A 65 -4.48 19.76 5.98
CA PRO A 65 -4.70 20.39 7.28
C PRO A 65 -3.48 20.18 8.17
N CYS A 66 -2.91 21.28 8.69
CA CYS A 66 -1.76 21.22 9.58
C CYS A 66 -2.18 20.97 11.03
N ALA A 67 -1.26 20.35 11.77
CA ALA A 67 -1.32 20.28 13.22
C ALA A 67 -1.25 21.69 13.85
N GLU A 68 -1.86 21.87 15.01
CA GLU A 68 -1.70 23.09 15.80
C GLU A 68 -0.26 23.24 16.30
N ILE A 69 0.21 24.49 16.43
CA ILE A 69 1.58 24.80 16.84
C ILE A 69 1.84 24.22 18.24
N GLY A 70 2.88 23.39 18.37
CA GLY A 70 3.32 22.80 19.64
C GLY A 70 3.05 21.30 19.81
N ILE A 71 2.28 20.70 18.89
CA ILE A 71 1.96 19.27 18.83
C ILE A 71 3.03 18.51 18.03
N TYR A 72 3.38 17.30 18.47
CA TYR A 72 4.21 16.37 17.68
C TYR A 72 3.29 15.44 16.88
N TYR A 73 3.46 15.38 15.55
CA TYR A 73 2.75 14.42 14.71
C TYR A 73 3.46 13.06 14.76
N ILE A 74 2.70 12.00 14.98
CA ILE A 74 3.19 10.62 15.02
C ILE A 74 3.08 9.99 13.64
N LEU A 75 1.97 10.26 12.95
CA LEU A 75 1.61 9.65 11.68
C LEU A 75 0.74 10.61 10.87
N ALA A 76 1.06 10.74 9.58
CA ALA A 76 0.28 11.50 8.62
C ALA A 76 0.27 10.73 7.29
N GLU A 77 -0.87 10.19 6.90
CA GLU A 77 -1.01 9.35 5.70
C GLU A 77 -2.28 9.72 4.93
N ILE A 78 -2.20 9.70 3.60
CA ILE A 78 -3.38 9.77 2.74
C ILE A 78 -3.79 8.34 2.41
N LEU A 79 -5.04 8.00 2.72
CA LEU A 79 -5.65 6.72 2.40
C LEU A 79 -6.65 6.92 1.25
N SER A 80 -6.63 6.04 0.26
CA SER A 80 -7.66 6.01 -0.78
C SER A 80 -8.69 4.92 -0.48
N LYS A 81 -9.92 5.13 -0.92
CA LYS A 81 -11.00 4.15 -0.88
C LYS A 81 -11.74 4.16 -2.22
N GLU A 82 -12.04 2.98 -2.74
CA GLU A 82 -12.86 2.84 -3.93
C GLU A 82 -14.31 3.21 -3.64
N GLU A 83 -14.89 4.01 -4.55
CA GLU A 83 -16.30 4.32 -4.53
C GLU A 83 -17.11 3.19 -5.18
N GLY A 84 -18.41 3.12 -4.87
CA GLY A 84 -19.28 2.02 -5.30
C GLY A 84 -19.45 1.89 -6.82
N ASP A 85 -18.97 2.85 -7.61
CA ASP A 85 -18.98 2.81 -9.08
C ASP A 85 -17.70 2.19 -9.68
N GLY A 86 -16.70 1.85 -8.84
CA GLY A 86 -15.43 1.26 -9.25
C GLY A 86 -14.52 2.19 -10.07
N LEU A 87 -14.93 3.44 -10.29
CA LEU A 87 -14.23 4.44 -11.12
C LEU A 87 -13.76 5.64 -10.29
N GLY A 88 -14.45 5.94 -9.18
CA GLY A 88 -14.11 6.97 -8.22
C GLY A 88 -13.17 6.47 -7.12
N LEU A 89 -12.27 7.36 -6.68
CA LEU A 89 -11.52 7.20 -5.44
C LEU A 89 -11.87 8.37 -4.52
N SER A 90 -12.32 8.04 -3.31
CA SER A 90 -12.35 8.99 -2.20
C SER A 90 -10.99 9.00 -1.51
N TYR A 91 -10.52 10.19 -1.13
CA TYR A 91 -9.27 10.37 -0.39
C TYR A 91 -9.55 10.80 1.04
N PHE A 92 -8.87 10.15 1.98
CA PHE A 92 -8.92 10.43 3.40
C PHE A 92 -7.52 10.85 3.86
N TYR A 93 -7.46 11.87 4.71
CA TYR A 93 -6.22 12.26 5.37
C TYR A 93 -6.31 11.89 6.84
N LEU A 94 -5.46 10.95 7.24
CA LEU A 94 -5.30 10.51 8.63
C LEU A 94 -4.16 11.31 9.25
N LEU A 95 -4.47 12.03 10.32
CA LEU A 95 -3.49 12.75 11.13
C LEU A 95 -3.56 12.24 12.57
N VAL A 96 -2.44 11.71 13.06
CA VAL A 96 -2.29 11.25 14.43
C VAL A 96 -1.28 12.13 15.17
N GLU A 97 -1.73 12.69 16.28
CA GLU A 97 -1.08 13.74 17.05
C GLU A 97 -0.92 13.34 18.51
N LEU A 98 0.19 13.74 19.12
CA LEU A 98 0.42 13.58 20.55
C LEU A 98 0.16 14.88 21.32
N ALA A 99 -0.84 14.88 22.18
CA ALA A 99 -1.05 15.95 23.15
C ALA A 99 -0.05 15.81 24.32
N LYS A 100 1.01 16.63 24.30
CA LYS A 100 2.11 16.63 25.30
C LYS A 100 1.64 16.62 26.75
N GLU A 101 0.58 17.37 27.06
CA GLU A 101 0.14 17.60 28.44
C GLU A 101 -0.69 16.45 29.01
N ALA A 102 -1.23 15.58 28.16
CA ALA A 102 -2.22 14.59 28.58
C ALA A 102 -1.81 13.13 28.32
N ASN A 103 -0.66 12.90 27.66
CA ASN A 103 -0.28 11.58 27.14
C ASN A 103 -1.40 10.92 26.32
N LYS A 104 -2.19 11.75 25.63
CA LYS A 104 -3.34 11.34 24.83
C LYS A 104 -2.96 11.41 23.36
N VAL A 105 -3.35 10.37 22.64
CA VAL A 105 -3.31 10.34 21.18
C VAL A 105 -4.59 10.98 20.68
N MET A 106 -4.44 11.98 19.82
CA MET A 106 -5.54 12.61 19.09
C MET A 106 -5.46 12.16 17.64
N VAL A 107 -6.57 11.67 17.09
CA VAL A 107 -6.67 11.25 15.71
C VAL A 107 -7.71 12.12 15.02
N ARG A 108 -7.28 12.81 13.98
CA ARG A 108 -8.14 13.59 13.09
C ARG A 108 -8.19 12.88 11.75
N VAL A 109 -9.40 12.64 11.26
CA VAL A 109 -9.61 12.09 9.92
C VAL A 109 -10.36 13.13 9.11
N TYR A 110 -9.80 13.49 7.97
CA TYR A 110 -10.43 14.36 6.99
C TYR A 110 -10.77 13.57 5.75
N MET A 111 -11.82 13.97 5.05
CA MET A 111 -12.18 13.44 3.74
C MET A 111 -12.13 14.59 2.74
N LEU A 112 -11.56 14.33 1.56
CA LEU A 112 -11.53 15.31 0.48
C LEU A 112 -12.89 15.36 -0.20
N GLN A 113 -13.56 16.51 -0.14
CA GLN A 113 -14.88 16.74 -0.75
C GLN A 113 -14.85 18.08 -1.48
N ASP A 114 -15.31 18.10 -2.75
CA ASP A 114 -15.44 19.31 -3.56
C ASP A 114 -14.17 20.21 -3.57
N GLY A 115 -12.98 19.58 -3.55
CA GLY A 115 -11.70 20.28 -3.55
C GLY A 115 -11.26 20.85 -2.20
N ALA A 116 -11.92 20.47 -1.09
CA ALA A 116 -11.57 20.88 0.26
C ALA A 116 -11.50 19.69 1.24
N TRP A 117 -10.64 19.79 2.26
CA TRP A 117 -10.57 18.80 3.33
C TRP A 117 -11.65 19.07 4.38
N CYS A 118 -12.62 18.17 4.47
CA CYS A 118 -13.69 18.22 5.47
C CYS A 118 -13.37 17.26 6.61
N MET A 119 -13.39 17.74 7.85
CA MET A 119 -13.17 16.89 9.02
C MET A 119 -14.32 15.89 9.15
N LEU A 120 -13.99 14.60 9.10
CA LEU A 120 -14.95 13.51 9.28
C LEU A 120 -15.09 13.14 10.76
N THR A 121 -13.97 13.02 11.45
CA THR A 121 -13.96 12.68 12.87
C THR A 121 -12.73 13.23 13.60
N LEU A 122 -12.92 13.48 14.89
CA LEU A 122 -11.90 13.76 15.89
C LEU A 122 -12.11 12.76 17.02
N ALA A 123 -11.14 11.88 17.24
CA ALA A 123 -11.17 10.90 18.31
C ALA A 123 -9.94 11.04 19.20
N THR A 124 -10.12 10.88 20.50
CA THR A 124 -9.01 10.91 21.47
C THR A 124 -8.93 9.60 22.21
N SER A 125 -7.72 9.10 22.42
CA SER A 125 -7.51 7.85 23.13
C SER A 125 -6.28 7.90 24.03
N GLN A 126 -6.29 7.09 25.08
CA GLN A 126 -5.12 6.79 25.90
C GLN A 126 -4.35 5.55 25.38
N LEU A 127 -4.75 5.03 24.21
CA LEU A 127 -4.11 3.86 23.61
C LEU A 127 -2.62 4.10 23.33
N HIS A 128 -1.90 2.99 23.24
CA HIS A 128 -0.54 2.93 22.72
C HIS A 128 -0.43 3.72 21.40
N TYR A 129 0.64 4.50 21.25
CA TYR A 129 0.85 5.36 20.07
C TYR A 129 0.77 4.54 18.79
N PRO A 130 0.14 4.95 17.69
CA PRO A 130 0.21 4.16 16.46
C PRO A 130 1.64 4.15 15.90
N GLN A 131 2.05 3.03 15.29
CA GLN A 131 3.30 2.97 14.52
C GLN A 131 3.08 3.37 13.07
N PRO A 132 4.06 4.05 12.43
CA PRO A 132 4.01 4.33 11.00
C PRO A 132 4.07 3.07 10.11
N ARG A 133 4.60 1.96 10.65
CA ARG A 133 4.61 0.66 9.98
C ARG A 133 4.05 -0.44 10.89
N PRO A 134 3.27 -1.38 10.35
CA PRO A 134 2.68 -1.41 9.01
C PRO A 134 1.85 -0.17 8.67
N LYS A 135 1.79 0.18 7.38
CA LYS A 135 0.98 1.31 6.91
C LYS A 135 -0.50 1.08 7.28
N PRO A 136 -1.24 2.13 7.66
CA PRO A 136 -2.66 2.01 7.95
C PRO A 136 -3.45 1.52 6.73
N VAL A 137 -4.53 0.78 6.98
CA VAL A 137 -5.48 0.38 5.94
C VAL A 137 -6.89 0.82 6.32
N LEU A 138 -7.61 1.40 5.36
CA LEU A 138 -9.02 1.76 5.50
C LEU A 138 -9.86 0.64 4.89
N VAL A 139 -10.64 -0.05 5.73
CA VAL A 139 -11.60 -1.07 5.29
C VAL A 139 -13.00 -0.60 5.68
N HIS A 140 -13.86 -0.40 4.69
CA HIS A 140 -15.18 0.18 4.88
C HIS A 140 -15.12 1.55 5.60
N ASN A 141 -15.55 1.62 6.86
CA ASN A 141 -15.51 2.81 7.72
C ASN A 141 -14.57 2.62 8.91
N LYS A 142 -13.60 1.71 8.82
CA LYS A 142 -12.65 1.41 9.88
C LYS A 142 -11.23 1.58 9.40
N ILE A 143 -10.41 2.28 10.18
CA ILE A 143 -8.98 2.41 9.94
C ILE A 143 -8.24 1.48 10.90
N TYR A 144 -7.43 0.59 10.34
CA TYR A 144 -6.60 -0.37 11.07
C TYR A 144 -5.16 0.14 11.07
N MET A 145 -4.55 0.24 12.24
CA MET A 145 -3.20 0.76 12.46
C MET A 145 -2.47 -0.13 13.45
N ALA A 146 -1.15 -0.26 13.34
CA ALA A 146 -0.39 -0.94 14.38
C ALA A 146 -0.25 -0.07 15.63
N ALA A 147 -0.32 -0.68 16.80
CA ALA A 147 0.04 -0.05 18.07
C ALA A 147 1.56 -0.09 18.28
N ALA A 148 2.11 0.99 18.83
CA ALA A 148 3.50 1.08 19.22
C ALA A 148 3.65 0.50 20.61
N GLN A 149 4.57 -0.45 20.73
CA GLN A 149 4.94 -1.10 22.00
C GLN A 149 3.90 -2.12 22.51
N SER A 150 2.84 -2.41 21.75
CA SER A 150 2.02 -3.61 21.96
C SER A 150 1.89 -4.40 20.67
N ASP A 151 1.73 -5.72 20.79
CA ASP A 151 1.47 -6.64 19.68
C ASP A 151 -0.01 -6.61 19.30
N ASP A 152 -0.54 -5.40 19.08
CA ASP A 152 -1.95 -5.17 18.80
C ASP A 152 -2.18 -4.25 17.59
N ILE A 153 -3.34 -4.42 16.96
CA ILE A 153 -3.88 -3.53 15.93
C ILE A 153 -4.93 -2.63 16.58
N ILE A 154 -4.72 -1.32 16.46
CA ILE A 154 -5.69 -0.28 16.79
C ILE A 154 -6.69 -0.18 15.65
N VAL A 155 -7.97 -0.19 15.98
CA VAL A 155 -9.07 0.01 15.05
C VAL A 155 -9.81 1.27 15.43
N LEU A 156 -9.82 2.25 14.54
CA LEU A 156 -10.67 3.44 14.65
C LEU A 156 -11.92 3.23 13.79
N ASP A 157 -13.09 3.17 14.41
CA ASP A 157 -14.37 3.18 13.72
C ASP A 157 -14.82 4.63 13.46
N LEU A 158 -14.95 4.99 12.20
CA LEU A 158 -15.29 6.34 11.77
C LEU A 158 -16.78 6.65 11.97
N THR A 159 -17.62 5.62 12.18
CA THR A 159 -19.07 5.77 12.32
C THR A 159 -19.44 6.37 13.68
N ASP A 160 -18.82 5.86 14.75
CA ASP A 160 -19.04 6.30 16.12
C ASP A 160 -17.82 7.02 16.72
N SER A 161 -16.75 7.17 15.95
CA SER A 161 -15.49 7.80 16.37
C SER A 161 -14.84 7.10 17.57
N SER A 162 -14.99 5.77 17.64
CA SER A 162 -14.49 4.96 18.76
C SER A 162 -13.24 4.16 18.40
N PHE A 163 -12.49 3.80 19.43
CA PHE A 163 -11.33 2.92 19.29
C PHE A 163 -11.61 1.54 19.87
N SER A 164 -11.09 0.53 19.19
CA SER A 164 -10.96 -0.83 19.70
C SER A 164 -9.59 -1.41 19.36
N THR A 165 -9.30 -2.58 19.90
CA THR A 165 -8.01 -3.24 19.75
C THR A 165 -8.21 -4.69 19.33
N ILE A 166 -7.37 -5.17 18.42
CA ILE A 166 -7.30 -6.57 18.01
C ILE A 166 -5.90 -7.08 18.36
N HIS A 167 -5.80 -8.11 19.19
CA HIS A 167 -4.52 -8.77 19.46
C HIS A 167 -3.97 -9.44 18.21
N LEU A 168 -2.66 -9.42 18.00
CA LEU A 168 -2.04 -10.15 16.91
C LEU A 168 -2.26 -11.68 17.02
N PRO A 169 -2.20 -12.41 15.88
CA PRO A 169 -2.21 -13.86 15.92
C PRO A 169 -1.09 -14.43 16.80
N GLN A 170 -1.33 -15.58 17.43
CA GLN A 170 -0.35 -16.20 18.31
C GLN A 170 0.99 -16.45 17.58
N GLY A 171 2.09 -15.97 18.18
CA GLY A 171 3.44 -16.11 17.63
C GLY A 171 3.81 -15.08 16.56
N VAL A 172 3.03 -14.00 16.42
CA VAL A 172 3.34 -12.83 15.60
C VAL A 172 3.63 -11.65 16.51
N GLU A 173 4.76 -10.99 16.30
CA GLU A 173 5.22 -9.84 17.09
C GLU A 173 5.67 -8.71 16.18
N TYR A 174 5.24 -7.46 16.42
CA TYR A 174 5.61 -6.32 15.56
C TYR A 174 7.10 -6.01 15.58
N ALA A 175 7.71 -6.03 16.78
CA ALA A 175 9.09 -5.58 16.96
C ALA A 175 10.12 -6.50 16.29
N SER A 176 9.77 -7.77 16.07
CA SER A 176 10.69 -8.80 15.57
C SER A 176 10.34 -9.29 14.17
N SER A 177 9.24 -8.81 13.58
CA SER A 177 8.69 -9.37 12.35
C SER A 177 8.36 -8.30 11.30
N GLU A 178 8.55 -8.66 10.04
CA GLU A 178 8.09 -7.84 8.93
C GLU A 178 6.60 -8.13 8.66
N ILE A 179 5.76 -7.12 8.87
CA ILE A 179 4.30 -7.23 8.82
C ILE A 179 3.72 -6.15 7.91
N MET A 180 2.69 -6.51 7.15
CA MET A 180 1.87 -5.57 6.39
C MET A 180 0.39 -5.94 6.45
N LEU A 181 -0.48 -4.93 6.42
CA LEU A 181 -1.93 -5.11 6.39
C LEU A 181 -2.44 -4.97 4.95
N SER A 182 -3.52 -5.68 4.63
CA SER A 182 -4.23 -5.55 3.35
C SER A 182 -5.74 -5.70 3.56
N GLN A 183 -6.54 -4.97 2.80
CA GLN A 183 -7.99 -5.03 2.87
C GLN A 183 -8.54 -6.30 2.19
N THR A 184 -9.71 -6.77 2.62
CA THR A 184 -10.49 -7.79 1.89
C THR A 184 -11.31 -7.14 0.79
N ASN A 185 -11.53 -7.83 -0.33
CA ASN A 185 -12.35 -7.31 -1.43
C ASN A 185 -13.82 -7.08 -1.04
N ASP A 186 -14.36 -7.90 -0.14
CA ASP A 186 -15.73 -7.77 0.37
C ASP A 186 -15.85 -6.77 1.55
N ALA A 187 -14.74 -6.09 1.89
CA ALA A 187 -14.60 -5.17 3.01
C ALA A 187 -15.08 -5.74 4.36
N SER A 188 -15.09 -7.06 4.51
CA SER A 188 -15.59 -7.76 5.71
C SER A 188 -14.51 -8.04 6.76
N GLY A 189 -13.24 -7.82 6.39
CA GLY A 189 -12.09 -8.13 7.23
C GLY A 189 -10.78 -7.53 6.71
N VAL A 190 -9.70 -7.88 7.39
CA VAL A 190 -8.34 -7.42 7.08
C VAL A 190 -7.39 -8.60 7.07
N TYR A 191 -6.50 -8.64 6.10
CA TYR A 191 -5.38 -9.56 6.05
C TYR A 191 -4.19 -8.98 6.80
N LEU A 192 -3.46 -9.86 7.49
CA LEU A 192 -2.14 -9.61 8.04
C LEU A 192 -1.15 -10.55 7.36
N ILE A 193 -0.16 -9.94 6.71
CA ILE A 193 0.90 -10.64 6.00
C ILE A 193 2.14 -10.51 6.87
N HIS A 194 2.73 -11.64 7.22
CA HIS A 194 3.86 -11.73 8.15
C HIS A 194 4.96 -12.59 7.54
N VAL A 195 6.19 -12.08 7.48
CA VAL A 195 7.37 -12.90 7.16
C VAL A 195 8.05 -13.36 8.43
N ARG A 196 8.17 -14.68 8.58
CA ARG A 196 8.98 -15.36 9.60
C ARG A 196 10.41 -15.56 9.08
N PRO A 197 11.40 -14.74 9.49
CA PRO A 197 12.70 -14.72 8.82
C PRO A 197 13.54 -15.99 9.07
N LYS A 198 13.45 -16.58 10.27
CA LYS A 198 14.21 -17.79 10.65
C LYS A 198 13.76 -19.00 9.84
N GLU A 199 12.45 -19.18 9.74
CA GLU A 199 11.81 -20.27 9.01
C GLU A 199 11.75 -19.99 7.50
N PHE A 200 11.95 -18.73 7.09
CA PHE A 200 11.89 -18.24 5.72
C PHE A 200 10.52 -18.55 5.09
N GLN A 201 9.48 -18.19 5.84
CA GLN A 201 8.08 -18.44 5.50
C GLN A 201 7.31 -17.12 5.53
N LEU A 202 6.36 -17.01 4.63
CA LEU A 202 5.35 -15.96 4.63
C LEU A 202 4.02 -16.56 5.09
N CYS A 203 3.42 -15.96 6.11
CA CYS A 203 2.13 -16.33 6.66
C CYS A 203 1.08 -15.30 6.27
N VAL A 204 -0.10 -15.77 5.87
CA VAL A 204 -1.25 -14.92 5.55
C VAL A 204 -2.36 -15.23 6.55
N TRP A 205 -2.67 -14.25 7.39
CA TRP A 205 -3.73 -14.32 8.38
C TRP A 205 -4.91 -13.46 7.96
N LEU A 206 -6.13 -13.93 8.19
CA LEU A 206 -7.36 -13.17 7.97
C LEU A 206 -8.05 -12.91 9.30
N HIS A 207 -8.34 -11.65 9.60
CA HIS A 207 -9.20 -11.27 10.71
C HIS A 207 -10.62 -11.00 10.20
N LYS A 208 -11.56 -11.86 10.58
CA LYS A 208 -12.98 -11.75 10.24
C LYS A 208 -13.83 -12.29 11.39
N GLY A 209 -14.93 -11.61 11.72
CA GLY A 209 -15.83 -12.02 12.79
C GLY A 209 -15.17 -12.09 14.19
N GLY A 210 -14.18 -11.22 14.44
CA GLY A 210 -13.48 -11.14 15.74
C GLY A 210 -12.42 -12.22 15.99
N ASN A 211 -12.08 -13.02 14.98
CA ASN A 211 -11.09 -14.10 15.11
C ASN A 211 -10.06 -14.04 13.99
N TRP A 212 -8.87 -14.57 14.28
CA TRP A 212 -7.81 -14.80 13.30
C TRP A 212 -7.89 -16.20 12.72
N LEU A 213 -7.76 -16.30 11.40
CA LEU A 213 -7.59 -17.54 10.67
C LEU A 213 -6.28 -17.51 9.90
N LEU A 214 -5.43 -18.52 10.09
CA LEU A 214 -4.27 -18.74 9.22
C LEU A 214 -4.76 -19.26 7.87
N VAL A 215 -4.73 -18.42 6.85
CA VAL A 215 -5.21 -18.75 5.50
C VAL A 215 -4.14 -19.49 4.71
N ASP A 216 -2.88 -19.05 4.81
CA ASP A 216 -1.77 -19.70 4.11
C ASP A 216 -0.43 -19.59 4.87
N THR A 217 0.45 -20.54 4.61
CA THR A 217 1.89 -20.52 4.95
C THR A 217 2.68 -20.92 3.71
N ILE A 218 3.39 -19.95 3.13
CA ILE A 218 4.17 -20.10 1.91
C ILE A 218 5.66 -20.15 2.27
N TYR A 219 6.35 -21.19 1.84
CA TYR A 219 7.78 -21.32 2.06
C TYR A 219 8.56 -20.62 0.93
N LEU A 220 9.47 -19.73 1.29
CA LEU A 220 10.22 -18.91 0.32
C LEU A 220 11.47 -19.64 -0.21
N HIS A 221 11.41 -20.97 -0.40
CA HIS A 221 12.57 -21.80 -0.75
C HIS A 221 13.28 -21.36 -2.03
N GLU A 222 12.52 -20.94 -3.05
CA GLU A 222 13.06 -20.45 -4.31
C GLU A 222 13.95 -19.20 -4.13
N MET A 223 13.63 -18.33 -3.16
CA MET A 223 14.50 -17.18 -2.83
C MET A 223 15.84 -17.65 -2.26
N ARG A 224 15.87 -18.74 -1.46
CA ARG A 224 17.15 -19.27 -0.93
C ARG A 224 18.05 -19.77 -2.06
N ALA A 225 17.48 -20.42 -3.07
CA ALA A 225 18.25 -20.87 -4.23
C ALA A 225 18.91 -19.70 -4.97
N ILE A 226 18.20 -18.57 -5.08
CA ILE A 226 18.68 -17.36 -5.78
C ILE A 226 19.70 -16.57 -4.95
N LEU A 227 19.51 -16.50 -3.64
CA LEU A 227 20.38 -15.72 -2.73
C LEU A 227 21.68 -16.46 -2.39
N GLY A 228 21.77 -17.76 -2.67
CA GLY A 228 22.91 -18.60 -2.36
C GLY A 228 23.06 -18.85 -0.85
N LYS A 229 24.25 -19.32 -0.43
CA LYS A 229 24.57 -19.62 0.98
C LYS A 229 24.79 -18.38 1.87
N LYS A 230 24.13 -17.26 1.60
CA LYS A 230 24.15 -16.15 2.56
C LYS A 230 23.28 -16.53 3.75
N ASP A 231 23.85 -16.46 4.95
CA ASP A 231 23.11 -16.73 6.17
C ASP A 231 21.99 -15.69 6.33
N HIS A 232 20.77 -16.18 6.40
CA HIS A 232 19.55 -15.48 6.81
C HIS A 232 19.40 -14.03 6.31
N PRO A 233 19.17 -13.83 5.00
CA PRO A 233 18.98 -12.49 4.46
C PRO A 233 17.70 -11.88 5.05
N TYR A 234 17.81 -10.64 5.53
CA TYR A 234 16.65 -9.87 5.99
C TYR A 234 15.67 -9.68 4.83
N VAL A 235 14.40 -10.03 5.05
CA VAL A 235 13.33 -9.93 4.05
C VAL A 235 12.37 -8.83 4.48
N ARG A 236 12.23 -7.81 3.64
CA ARG A 236 11.28 -6.71 3.82
C ARG A 236 10.05 -6.95 2.94
N ILE A 237 8.86 -6.60 3.43
CA ILE A 237 7.63 -6.56 2.63
C ILE A 237 7.58 -5.15 2.04
N GLY A 238 7.77 -5.04 0.72
CA GLY A 238 7.70 -3.76 0.03
C GLY A 238 6.26 -3.26 -0.08
N LYS A 239 5.37 -4.14 -0.59
CA LYS A 239 3.95 -3.85 -0.76
C LYS A 239 3.14 -5.15 -0.80
N VAL A 240 1.91 -5.10 -0.29
CA VAL A 240 0.91 -6.16 -0.46
C VAL A 240 -0.23 -5.62 -1.33
N GLY A 241 -0.70 -6.45 -2.26
CA GLY A 241 -1.91 -6.16 -3.05
C GLY A 241 -3.17 -6.27 -2.20
N ASP A 242 -4.26 -5.68 -2.67
CA ASP A 242 -5.58 -5.86 -2.05
C ASP A 242 -5.97 -7.35 -2.07
N ASP A 243 -6.77 -7.76 -1.07
CA ASP A 243 -7.23 -9.14 -0.86
C ASP A 243 -6.10 -10.17 -0.72
N ALA A 244 -4.93 -9.71 -0.30
CA ALA A 244 -3.70 -10.50 -0.21
C ALA A 244 -3.42 -11.31 -1.49
N GLN A 245 -3.70 -10.75 -2.68
CA GLN A 245 -3.50 -11.45 -3.95
C GLN A 245 -2.03 -11.70 -4.27
N PHE A 246 -1.18 -10.73 -3.94
CA PHE A 246 0.26 -10.78 -4.18
C PHE A 246 1.02 -9.99 -3.12
N VAL A 247 2.33 -10.23 -3.06
CA VAL A 247 3.25 -9.48 -2.23
C VAL A 247 4.57 -9.24 -2.97
N PHE A 248 5.10 -8.04 -2.82
CA PHE A 248 6.47 -7.72 -3.21
C PHE A 248 7.38 -7.88 -2.01
N LEU A 249 8.39 -8.75 -2.15
CA LEU A 249 9.41 -9.00 -1.14
C LEU A 249 10.73 -8.44 -1.62
N GLU A 250 11.39 -7.71 -0.75
CA GLU A 250 12.66 -7.06 -1.03
C GLU A 250 13.76 -7.70 -0.18
N VAL A 251 14.80 -8.19 -0.86
CA VAL A 251 15.90 -8.91 -0.23
C VAL A 251 17.22 -8.54 -0.86
N SER A 252 18.12 -7.96 -0.06
CA SER A 252 19.39 -7.42 -0.55
C SER A 252 19.18 -6.40 -1.69
N ARG A 253 19.45 -6.79 -2.94
CA ARG A 253 19.29 -5.96 -4.15
C ARG A 253 18.16 -6.44 -5.05
N TYR A 254 17.39 -7.43 -4.61
CA TYR A 254 16.42 -8.11 -5.44
C TYR A 254 15.01 -7.82 -4.96
N ILE A 255 14.10 -7.67 -5.92
CA ILE A 255 12.68 -7.54 -5.67
C ILE A 255 11.99 -8.76 -6.28
N PHE A 256 11.20 -9.42 -5.46
CA PHE A 256 10.44 -10.61 -5.83
C PHE A 256 8.96 -10.29 -5.80
N TYR A 257 8.25 -10.73 -6.82
CA TYR A 257 6.79 -10.82 -6.83
C TYR A 257 6.40 -12.23 -6.41
N LEU A 258 5.57 -12.35 -5.39
CA LEU A 258 4.93 -13.60 -4.98
C LEU A 258 3.43 -13.49 -5.24
N ASP A 259 2.92 -14.34 -6.13
CA ASP A 259 1.49 -14.60 -6.24
C ASP A 259 1.09 -15.52 -5.09
N ILE A 260 0.24 -15.04 -4.17
CA ILE A 260 -0.12 -15.78 -2.96
C ILE A 260 -1.01 -16.97 -3.33
N LYS A 261 -1.97 -16.77 -4.23
CA LYS A 261 -2.93 -17.81 -4.64
C LYS A 261 -2.26 -18.93 -5.42
N CYS A 262 -1.40 -18.58 -6.37
CA CYS A 262 -0.66 -19.54 -7.19
C CYS A 262 0.63 -20.03 -6.53
N ARG A 263 1.00 -19.47 -5.36
CA ARG A 263 2.25 -19.75 -4.64
C ARG A 263 3.48 -19.70 -5.53
N THR A 264 3.47 -18.77 -6.48
CA THR A 264 4.50 -18.66 -7.51
C THR A 264 5.33 -17.43 -7.24
N LEU A 265 6.63 -17.62 -7.08
CA LEU A 265 7.59 -16.55 -6.84
C LEU A 265 8.36 -16.25 -8.12
N ARG A 266 8.58 -14.96 -8.41
CA ARG A 266 9.36 -14.50 -9.55
C ARG A 266 10.26 -13.34 -9.15
N LYS A 267 11.53 -13.38 -9.54
CA LYS A 267 12.39 -12.19 -9.50
C LYS A 267 11.88 -11.21 -10.55
N VAL A 268 11.51 -10.01 -10.14
CA VAL A 268 11.00 -8.95 -11.04
C VAL A 268 11.97 -7.82 -11.22
N TYR A 269 12.90 -7.63 -10.29
CA TYR A 269 13.90 -6.58 -10.37
C TYR A 269 15.21 -6.97 -9.67
N GLU A 270 16.30 -6.37 -10.14
CA GLU A 270 17.63 -6.41 -9.54
C GLU A 270 18.21 -5.00 -9.59
N GLU A 271 18.40 -4.40 -8.41
CA GLU A 271 18.98 -3.07 -8.25
C GLU A 271 20.43 -3.06 -8.75
N THR A 272 20.72 -2.05 -9.56
CA THR A 272 22.06 -1.68 -9.99
C THR A 272 22.72 -0.76 -8.95
N ASP A 273 24.03 -0.51 -9.10
CA ASP A 273 24.73 0.38 -8.18
C ASP A 273 24.23 1.85 -8.25
N ASP A 274 23.66 2.24 -9.39
CA ASP A 274 23.04 3.54 -9.60
C ASP A 274 21.64 3.65 -8.95
N ASP A 275 20.98 2.52 -8.67
CA ASP A 275 19.64 2.45 -8.07
C ASP A 275 19.65 2.51 -6.54
N ARG A 276 20.83 2.54 -5.90
CA ARG A 276 20.98 2.46 -4.44
C ARG A 276 20.36 3.64 -3.65
N CYS A 277 19.63 4.53 -4.31
CA CYS A 277 18.91 5.63 -3.68
C CYS A 277 17.45 5.24 -3.40
N TYR A 278 17.10 5.16 -2.11
CA TYR A 278 15.74 5.27 -1.52
C TYR A 278 14.56 5.00 -2.48
N GLY A 279 14.40 3.75 -2.94
CA GLY A 279 13.27 3.33 -3.76
C GLY A 279 12.17 2.64 -2.95
N GLY A 280 10.94 2.69 -3.45
CA GLY A 280 9.79 1.92 -2.98
C GLY A 280 9.11 1.21 -4.14
N VAL A 281 8.50 0.04 -3.86
CA VAL A 281 7.75 -0.72 -4.87
C VAL A 281 6.28 -0.33 -4.86
N HIS A 282 5.79 0.16 -6.00
CA HIS A 282 4.39 0.55 -6.16
C HIS A 282 3.78 -0.21 -7.35
N PRO A 283 2.94 -1.23 -7.10
CA PRO A 283 2.26 -1.95 -8.16
C PRO A 283 1.30 -1.02 -8.88
N PHE A 284 1.45 -0.91 -10.19
CA PHE A 284 0.49 -0.23 -11.03
C PHE A 284 -0.69 -1.15 -11.36
N MET A 285 -1.80 -0.96 -10.63
CA MET A 285 -3.02 -1.76 -10.80
C MET A 285 -4.03 -1.04 -11.70
N MET A 286 -4.59 -1.75 -12.67
CA MET A 286 -5.63 -1.25 -13.57
C MET A 286 -6.99 -1.86 -13.22
N ILE A 287 -8.06 -1.08 -13.40
CA ILE A 287 -9.46 -1.53 -13.22
C ILE A 287 -9.82 -2.60 -14.25
N TRP A 288 -9.21 -2.50 -15.44
CA TRP A 288 -9.47 -3.37 -16.58
C TRP A 288 -8.27 -4.28 -16.84
N PRO A 289 -8.49 -5.53 -17.29
CA PRO A 289 -7.41 -6.32 -17.82
C PRO A 289 -6.77 -5.59 -19.01
N PRO A 290 -5.44 -5.57 -19.14
CA PRO A 290 -4.78 -4.99 -20.30
C PRO A 290 -5.31 -5.63 -21.59
N THR A 291 -5.66 -4.80 -22.57
CA THR A 291 -5.82 -5.32 -23.93
C THR A 291 -4.42 -5.48 -24.51
N PHE A 292 -4.00 -6.72 -24.70
CA PHE A 292 -2.75 -7.02 -25.38
C PHE A 292 -2.95 -6.89 -26.89
N PRO A 293 -1.99 -6.28 -27.62
CA PRO A 293 -2.00 -6.35 -29.07
C PRO A 293 -2.07 -7.80 -29.51
N ALA A 294 -2.88 -8.11 -30.53
CA ALA A 294 -2.83 -9.43 -31.16
C ALA A 294 -1.38 -9.72 -31.54
N LEU A 295 -0.87 -10.88 -31.14
CA LEU A 295 0.43 -11.38 -31.60
C LEU A 295 0.40 -11.32 -33.12
N LYS A 296 1.17 -10.40 -33.71
CA LYS A 296 1.41 -10.45 -35.15
C LYS A 296 2.11 -11.77 -35.39
N ASP A 297 1.45 -12.69 -36.10
CA ASP A 297 2.09 -13.86 -36.65
C ASP A 297 3.27 -13.34 -37.46
N ASN A 298 4.48 -13.48 -36.92
CA ASN A 298 5.67 -13.05 -37.58
C ASN A 298 6.10 -14.23 -38.47
N PRO A 299 5.89 -14.17 -39.80
CA PRO A 299 6.18 -15.30 -40.69
C PRO A 299 7.66 -15.70 -40.70
N GLU A 300 8.54 -14.91 -40.09
CA GLU A 300 9.96 -15.23 -39.93
C GLU A 300 10.26 -16.25 -38.84
N ARG A 301 9.35 -16.49 -37.88
CA ARG A 301 9.58 -17.51 -36.83
C ARG A 301 9.43 -18.95 -37.35
N ASN A 302 8.82 -19.14 -38.52
CA ASN A 302 8.65 -20.44 -39.17
C ASN A 302 9.70 -20.74 -40.25
N ARG A 303 10.74 -19.91 -40.42
CA ARG A 303 11.81 -20.13 -41.41
C ARG A 303 13.13 -20.65 -40.85
N SER A 304 13.25 -20.82 -39.53
CA SER A 304 14.43 -21.39 -38.88
C SER A 304 14.24 -22.85 -38.41
N ALA A 305 13.21 -23.53 -38.92
CA ALA A 305 12.97 -24.95 -38.73
C ALA A 305 12.64 -25.65 -40.06
N ILE A 306 13.54 -25.55 -41.03
CA ILE A 306 13.70 -26.54 -42.12
C ILE A 306 15.20 -26.70 -42.37
#